data_AF-A0A2D9ZXV6-F1
#
_entry.id   AF-A0A2D9ZXV6-F1
#
_cell.length_a   1.000
_cell.length_b   1.000
_cell.length_c   1.000
_cell.angle_alpha   90.00
_cell.angle_beta   90.00
_cell.angle_gamma   90.00
#
_symmetry.space_group_name_H-M   'P 1'
#
loop_
_entity.id
_entity.type
_entity.pdbx_description
1 polymer ?
#
loop_
_entity_poly.entity_id
_entity_poly.type
_entity_poly.pdbx_seq_one_letter_code
_entity_poly.pdbx_strand_id
1 'polypeptide(L)'
;MNNRAFSRDDSAALIYRFNDTRLNSVSFAGLPQRAGYRHYDCDSCCATDLCAFRELTVLLRTEDVLGIEREWCHSQQWFGELPLSGRRLRLLVLQCSVLLEPDLGDLLSGLSGCGAEVTVSLLTGM
;
A
#
# COMPACT_ATOMS: atom_id res chain seq x y z
N MET A 1 10.90 1.46 33.38
CA MET A 1 10.10 1.65 32.15
C MET A 1 11.02 2.24 31.10
N ASN A 2 11.57 1.41 30.21
CA ASN A 2 12.51 1.86 29.18
C ASN A 2 11.72 2.48 28.03
N ASN A 3 11.73 3.80 27.93
CA ASN A 3 11.35 4.54 26.74
C ASN A 3 12.36 4.25 25.63
N ARG A 4 12.14 3.16 24.89
CA ARG A 4 12.73 3.02 23.55
C ARG A 4 12.00 4.03 22.67
N ALA A 5 12.62 5.19 22.47
CA ALA A 5 12.33 6.00 21.30
C ALA A 5 12.46 5.05 20.10
N PHE A 6 11.34 4.79 19.42
CA PHE A 6 11.37 4.10 18.14
C PHE A 6 12.14 5.01 17.20
N SER A 7 13.45 4.77 17.07
CA SER A 7 14.24 5.26 15.96
C SER A 7 13.53 4.72 14.72
N ARG A 8 12.79 5.60 14.02
CA ARG A 8 12.12 5.23 12.76
C ARG A 8 13.21 4.69 11.86
N ASP A 9 13.07 3.43 11.51
CA ASP A 9 13.98 2.78 10.59
C ASP A 9 13.72 3.41 9.21
N ASP A 10 14.77 3.79 8.47
CA ASP A 10 14.63 4.24 7.08
C ASP A 10 14.23 3.06 6.16
N SER A 11 14.05 1.87 6.74
CA SER A 11 13.40 0.72 6.11
C SER A 11 11.94 1.02 5.74
N ALA A 12 11.46 0.30 4.75
CA ALA A 12 10.14 0.46 4.19
C ALA A 12 9.36 -0.85 4.28
N ALA A 13 8.05 -0.76 4.48
CA ALA A 13 7.17 -1.92 4.45
C ALA A 13 6.52 -2.05 3.07
N LEU A 14 6.41 -3.27 2.55
CA LEU A 14 5.60 -3.61 1.39
C LEU A 14 4.42 -4.45 1.87
N ILE A 15 3.20 -3.95 1.62
CA ILE A 15 1.97 -4.55 2.11
C ILE A 15 1.13 -5.00 0.91
N TYR A 16 0.76 -6.26 0.87
CA TYR A 16 -0.11 -6.85 -0.15
C TYR A 16 -1.56 -6.77 0.32
N ARG A 17 -2.43 -6.07 -0.42
CA ARG A 17 -3.87 -5.99 -0.10
C ARG A 17 -4.68 -7.20 -0.57
N PHE A 18 -4.04 -8.14 -1.24
CA PHE A 18 -4.66 -9.32 -1.80
C PHE A 18 -3.84 -10.55 -1.43
N ASN A 19 -4.53 -11.60 -1.03
CA ASN A 19 -3.94 -12.89 -0.71
C ASN A 19 -3.88 -13.75 -1.98
N ASP A 20 -3.00 -13.40 -2.92
CA ASP A 20 -2.82 -14.18 -4.14
C ASP A 20 -1.44 -14.86 -4.16
N THR A 21 -1.47 -16.17 -3.93
CA THR A 21 -0.31 -17.07 -4.06
C THR A 21 0.30 -17.09 -5.47
N ARG A 22 -0.37 -16.49 -6.47
CA ARG A 22 0.10 -16.37 -7.86
C ARG A 22 1.11 -15.23 -8.10
N LEU A 23 1.37 -14.38 -7.10
CA LEU A 23 2.40 -13.34 -7.20
C LEU A 23 3.83 -13.87 -7.35
N ASN A 24 4.06 -15.16 -7.06
CA ASN A 24 5.37 -15.79 -7.26
C ASN A 24 5.89 -15.70 -8.71
N SER A 25 4.99 -15.47 -9.68
CA SER A 25 5.30 -15.33 -11.12
C SER A 25 5.25 -13.90 -11.65
N VAL A 26 4.82 -12.91 -10.85
CA VAL A 26 4.78 -11.51 -11.30
C VAL A 26 6.16 -10.91 -11.11
N SER A 27 6.88 -10.72 -12.20
CA SER A 27 8.10 -9.93 -12.18
C SER A 27 7.73 -8.50 -11.78
N PHE A 28 8.11 -8.11 -10.58
CA PHE A 28 7.96 -6.75 -10.06
C PHE A 28 8.91 -5.75 -10.75
N ALA A 29 9.10 -5.87 -12.06
CA ALA A 29 9.84 -4.91 -12.87
C ALA A 29 9.16 -3.54 -12.76
N GLY A 30 9.80 -2.60 -12.05
CA GLY A 30 9.23 -1.28 -11.77
C GLY A 30 8.84 -1.03 -10.31
N LEU A 31 8.75 -2.07 -9.46
CA LEU A 31 8.96 -1.83 -8.04
C LEU A 31 10.40 -1.31 -7.89
N PRO A 32 10.65 -0.26 -7.10
CA PRO A 32 12.00 -0.03 -6.65
C PRO A 32 12.42 -1.32 -5.97
N GLN A 33 13.36 -2.06 -6.54
CA GLN A 33 14.09 -3.10 -5.82
C GLN A 33 14.97 -2.39 -4.78
N ARG A 34 14.35 -1.64 -3.86
CA ARG A 34 15.00 -1.30 -2.61
C ARG A 34 15.11 -2.62 -1.87
N ALA A 35 16.25 -3.28 -2.06
CA ALA A 35 16.72 -4.31 -1.15
C ALA A 35 16.53 -3.76 0.27
N GLY A 36 15.54 -4.29 1.00
CA GLY A 36 15.18 -3.75 2.32
C GLY A 36 13.69 -3.59 2.60
N TYR A 37 12.78 -3.86 1.66
CA TYR A 37 11.36 -3.95 2.01
C TYR A 37 11.13 -5.12 2.97
N ARG A 38 10.38 -4.87 4.06
CA ARG A 38 9.78 -5.96 4.83
C ARG A 38 8.37 -6.21 4.32
N HIS A 39 8.10 -7.46 4.00
CA HIS A 39 6.88 -7.88 3.32
C HIS A 39 5.79 -8.25 4.33
N TYR A 40 4.56 -7.84 4.05
CA TYR A 40 3.39 -8.04 4.90
C TYR A 40 2.15 -8.33 4.06
N ASP A 41 1.34 -9.30 4.49
CA ASP A 41 -0.02 -9.44 3.98
C ASP A 41 -0.94 -8.54 4.82
N CYS A 42 -1.92 -7.89 4.18
CA CYS A 42 -2.80 -6.96 4.90
C CYS A 42 -3.58 -7.61 6.05
N ASP A 43 -3.90 -8.90 5.91
CA ASP A 43 -4.61 -9.68 6.94
C ASP A 43 -3.70 -10.12 8.09
N SER A 44 -2.37 -10.06 7.90
CA SER A 44 -1.37 -10.55 8.85
C SER A 44 -0.58 -9.42 9.53
N CYS A 45 -0.75 -8.16 9.12
CA CYS A 45 -0.08 -7.02 9.74
C CYS A 45 -1.05 -6.15 10.54
N CYS A 46 -0.60 -5.66 11.70
CA CYS A 46 -1.33 -4.67 12.48
C CYS A 46 -0.61 -3.30 12.46
N ALA A 47 -1.30 -2.25 12.91
CA ALA A 47 -0.73 -0.91 13.00
C ALA A 47 0.57 -0.87 13.82
N THR A 48 0.69 -1.70 14.86
CA THR A 48 1.90 -1.79 15.68
C THR A 48 3.10 -2.32 14.90
N ASP A 49 2.90 -3.30 14.02
CA ASP A 49 3.97 -3.83 13.16
C ASP A 49 4.46 -2.78 12.18
N LEU A 50 3.52 -2.00 11.63
CA LEU A 50 3.79 -0.97 10.64
C LEU A 50 4.31 0.32 11.27
N CYS A 51 4.18 0.49 12.58
CA CYS A 51 4.51 1.74 13.27
C CYS A 51 6.00 2.13 13.21
N ALA A 52 6.90 1.16 13.00
CA ALA A 52 8.34 1.40 12.94
C ALA A 52 8.83 1.98 11.60
N PHE A 53 8.04 1.85 10.53
CA PHE A 53 8.45 2.20 9.17
C PHE A 53 8.09 3.63 8.79
N ARG A 54 9.04 4.34 8.18
CA ARG A 54 8.83 5.70 7.67
C ARG A 54 8.06 5.72 6.35
N GLU A 55 8.24 4.70 5.52
CA GLU A 55 7.59 4.52 4.23
C GLU A 55 6.74 3.24 4.25
N LEU A 56 5.45 3.38 3.97
CA LEU A 56 4.54 2.26 3.75
C LEU A 56 4.24 2.20 2.25
N THR A 57 4.58 1.09 1.61
CA THR A 57 4.21 0.79 0.23
C THR A 57 3.09 -0.22 0.24
N VAL A 58 1.98 0.08 -0.41
CA VAL A 58 0.81 -0.81 -0.51
C VAL A 58 0.62 -1.20 -1.95
N LEU A 59 0.61 -2.50 -2.20
CA LEU A 59 0.33 -3.09 -3.49
C LEU A 59 -1.17 -3.40 -3.57
N LEU A 60 -1.83 -2.74 -4.51
CA LEU A 60 -3.22 -2.88 -4.87
C LEU A 60 -3.31 -3.56 -6.23
N ARG A 61 -4.41 -4.25 -6.49
CA ARG A 61 -4.82 -4.60 -7.85
C ARG A 61 -5.79 -3.56 -8.38
N THR A 62 -6.00 -3.60 -9.68
CA THR A 62 -6.96 -2.73 -10.35
C THR A 62 -8.37 -2.90 -9.80
N GLU A 63 -8.74 -4.13 -9.44
CA GLU A 63 -10.02 -4.49 -8.82
C GLU A 63 -10.23 -3.77 -7.49
N ASP A 64 -9.18 -3.63 -6.68
CA ASP A 64 -9.26 -2.95 -5.37
C ASP A 64 -9.56 -1.44 -5.52
N VAL A 65 -9.39 -0.89 -6.73
CA VAL A 65 -9.61 0.52 -7.07
C VAL A 65 -10.85 0.72 -7.95
N LEU A 66 -11.15 -0.21 -8.87
CA LEU A 66 -12.27 -0.12 -9.83
C LEU A 66 -13.52 -0.89 -9.43
N GLY A 67 -13.38 -1.93 -8.62
CA GLY A 67 -14.36 -3.00 -8.52
C GLY A 67 -15.22 -2.87 -7.29
N ILE A 68 -16.41 -2.27 -7.45
CA ILE A 68 -17.52 -2.25 -6.48
C ILE A 68 -17.24 -1.30 -5.31
N GLU A 69 -18.09 -0.27 -5.10
CA GLU A 69 -18.01 0.68 -3.97
C GLU A 69 -17.61 0.04 -2.64
N ARG A 70 -18.03 -1.22 -2.40
CA ARG A 70 -17.67 -1.99 -1.21
C ARG A 70 -16.17 -2.27 -1.07
N GLU A 71 -15.46 -2.72 -2.10
CA GLU A 71 -14.03 -3.07 -1.97
C GLU A 71 -13.16 -1.83 -1.80
N TRP A 72 -13.53 -0.75 -2.49
CA TRP A 72 -12.89 0.55 -2.33
C TRP A 72 -13.16 1.13 -0.94
N CYS A 73 -14.41 1.14 -0.46
CA CYS A 73 -14.75 1.55 0.91
C CYS A 73 -13.99 0.71 1.96
N HIS A 74 -13.87 -0.60 1.77
CA HIS A 74 -13.10 -1.47 2.67
C HIS A 74 -11.60 -1.11 2.65
N SER A 75 -11.05 -0.79 1.49
CA SER A 75 -9.66 -0.34 1.36
C SER A 75 -9.45 1.04 1.98
N GLN A 76 -10.36 1.99 1.81
CA GLN A 76 -10.33 3.29 2.49
C GLN A 76 -10.39 3.15 4.02
N GLN A 77 -11.28 2.31 4.53
CA GLN A 77 -11.37 2.02 5.97
C GLN A 77 -10.04 1.47 6.49
N TRP A 78 -9.48 0.50 5.80
CA TRP A 78 -8.18 -0.07 6.15
C TRP A 78 -7.04 0.97 6.08
N PHE A 79 -7.02 1.84 5.06
CA PHE A 79 -6.06 2.95 5.01
C PHE A 79 -6.21 3.91 6.20
N GLY A 80 -7.43 4.12 6.68
CA GLY A 80 -7.71 4.92 7.88
C GLY A 80 -7.15 4.32 9.17
N GLU A 81 -6.94 3.00 9.23
CA GLU A 81 -6.35 2.31 10.38
C GLU A 81 -4.81 2.31 10.36
N LEU A 82 -4.21 2.68 9.23
CA LEU A 82 -2.75 2.74 9.10
C LEU A 82 -2.18 3.96 9.85
N PRO A 83 -0.97 3.83 10.44
CA PRO A 83 -0.33 4.92 11.15
C PRO A 83 0.32 5.95 10.19
N LEU A 84 -0.48 6.67 9.39
CA LEU A 84 0.00 7.45 8.24
C LEU A 84 0.55 8.86 8.55
N SER A 85 0.18 9.46 9.67
CA SER A 85 0.54 10.84 9.98
C SER A 85 2.06 11.10 10.00
N GLY A 86 2.51 12.05 9.15
CA GLY A 86 3.91 12.42 8.98
C GLY A 86 4.78 11.33 8.36
N ARG A 87 4.17 10.45 7.54
CA ARG A 87 4.85 9.35 6.83
C ARG A 87 4.67 9.46 5.32
N ARG A 88 5.35 8.57 4.59
CA ARG A 88 5.18 8.40 3.16
C ARG A 88 4.32 7.17 2.89
N LEU A 89 3.25 7.37 2.12
CA LEU A 89 2.41 6.29 1.60
C LEU A 89 2.62 6.19 0.10
N ARG A 90 3.12 5.04 -0.34
CA ARG A 90 3.24 4.74 -1.77
C ARG A 90 2.20 3.70 -2.14
N LEU A 91 1.30 4.02 -3.06
CA LEU A 91 0.36 3.08 -3.62
C LEU A 91 0.84 2.62 -4.98
N LEU A 92 0.86 1.31 -5.16
CA LEU A 92 1.27 0.67 -6.39
C LEU A 92 0.09 -0.16 -6.88
N VAL A 93 -0.52 0.26 -7.98
CA VAL A 93 -1.72 -0.41 -8.51
C VAL A 93 -1.30 -1.28 -9.68
N LEU A 94 -1.42 -2.59 -9.53
CA LEU A 94 -1.21 -3.56 -10.61
C LEU A 94 -2.35 -3.42 -11.62
N GLN A 95 -2.03 -2.89 -12.80
CA GLN A 95 -2.99 -2.66 -13.87
C GLN A 95 -3.41 -3.98 -14.53
N CYS A 96 -4.70 -4.27 -14.53
CA CYS A 96 -5.29 -5.39 -15.26
C CYS A 96 -5.72 -4.89 -16.64
N SER A 97 -5.10 -5.39 -17.70
CA SER A 97 -5.28 -4.89 -19.08
C SER A 97 -6.71 -5.07 -19.64
N VAL A 98 -7.51 -5.94 -19.03
CA VAL A 98 -8.90 -6.20 -19.41
C VAL A 98 -9.91 -5.38 -18.60
N LEU A 99 -9.46 -4.63 -17.59
CA LEU A 99 -10.29 -3.73 -16.80
C LEU A 99 -10.10 -2.29 -17.27
N LEU A 100 -11.02 -1.40 -16.87
CA LEU A 100 -10.88 0.04 -17.10
C LEU A 100 -9.61 0.57 -16.41
N GLU A 101 -9.22 1.81 -16.69
CA GLU A 101 -8.15 2.44 -15.91
C GLU A 101 -8.72 2.95 -14.58
N PRO A 102 -8.05 2.71 -13.43
CA PRO A 102 -8.48 3.22 -12.14
C PRO A 102 -8.51 4.75 -12.09
N ASP A 103 -9.58 5.32 -11.54
CA ASP A 103 -9.63 6.76 -11.27
C ASP A 103 -8.72 7.10 -10.09
N LEU A 104 -7.53 7.61 -10.43
CA LEU A 104 -6.54 8.02 -9.44
C LEU A 104 -7.02 9.24 -8.62
N GLY A 105 -7.95 10.04 -9.14
CA GLY A 105 -8.54 11.18 -8.44
C GLY A 105 -9.36 10.73 -7.24
N ASP A 106 -10.20 9.71 -7.40
CA ASP A 106 -11.01 9.13 -6.33
C ASP A 106 -10.15 8.41 -5.27
N LEU A 107 -9.08 7.76 -5.71
CA LEU A 107 -8.08 7.16 -4.83
C LEU A 107 -7.41 8.23 -3.94
N LEU A 108 -6.95 9.32 -4.54
CA LEU A 108 -6.28 10.42 -3.84
C LEU A 108 -7.26 11.19 -2.94
N SER A 109 -8.51 11.38 -3.37
CA SER A 109 -9.53 12.05 -2.57
C SER A 109 -9.87 11.26 -1.30
N GLY A 110 -9.98 9.93 -1.40
CA GLY A 110 -10.18 9.03 -0.25
C GLY A 110 -9.06 9.05 0.78
N LEU A 111 -7.85 9.48 0.38
CA LEU A 111 -6.69 9.59 1.25
C LEU A 111 -6.43 11.03 1.70
N SER A 112 -7.22 11.98 1.22
CA SER A 112 -7.12 13.38 1.63
C SER A 112 -7.41 13.48 3.13
N GLY A 113 -6.44 13.98 3.90
CA GLY A 113 -6.54 14.09 5.36
C GLY A 113 -5.89 12.95 6.17
N CYS A 114 -5.32 11.92 5.53
CA CYS A 114 -4.58 10.88 6.27
C CYS A 114 -3.24 11.34 6.88
N GLY A 115 -2.79 12.55 6.53
CA GLY A 115 -1.55 13.15 7.06
C GLY A 115 -0.27 12.54 6.50
N ALA A 116 -0.34 11.68 5.49
CA ALA A 116 0.82 11.16 4.76
C ALA A 116 1.13 11.96 3.48
N GLU A 117 2.40 11.94 3.08
CA GLU A 117 2.82 12.25 1.72
C GLU A 117 2.47 11.05 0.83
N VAL A 118 1.44 11.18 0.00
CA VAL A 118 0.91 10.09 -0.83
C VAL A 118 1.49 10.15 -2.24
N THR A 119 1.98 9.02 -2.75
CA THR A 119 2.38 8.86 -4.16
C THR A 119 1.69 7.63 -4.72
N VAL A 120 1.12 7.74 -5.93
CA VAL A 120 0.49 6.61 -6.63
C VAL A 120 1.27 6.31 -7.90
N SER A 121 1.47 5.02 -8.19
CA SER A 121 2.01 4.58 -9.48
C SER A 121 1.20 3.41 -10.01
N LEU A 122 0.86 3.49 -11.30
CA LEU A 122 0.31 2.35 -12.03
C LEU A 122 1.47 1.45 -12.46
N LEU A 123 1.36 0.18 -12.13
CA LEU A 123 2.27 -0.86 -12.57
C LEU A 123 1.56 -1.64 -13.66
N THR A 124 1.91 -1.37 -14.91
CA THR A 124 1.44 -2.18 -16.03
C THR A 124 2.11 -3.55 -15.98
N GLY A 125 1.33 -4.58 -15.64
CA GLY A 125 1.75 -5.96 -15.84
C GLY A 125 1.80 -6.25 -17.33
N MET A 126 2.91 -6.83 -17.80
CA MET A 126 3.04 -7.35 -19.17
C MET A 126 1.96 -8.38 -19.49
#